data_AF-A0A6G1HTZ0-F1
#
_entry.id   AF-A0A6G1HTZ0-F1
#
_cell.length_a   1.000
_cell.length_b   1.000
_cell.length_c   1.000
_cell.angle_alpha   90.00
_cell.angle_beta   90.00
_cell.angle_gamma   90.00
#
_symmetry.space_group_name_H-M   'P 1'
#
loop_
_entity.id
_entity.type
_entity.pdbx_description
1 polymer ?
#
loop_
_entity_poly.entity_id
_entity_poly.type
_entity_poly.pdbx_seq_one_letter_code
_entity_poly.pdbx_strand_id
1 'polypeptide(L)'
;MTVDGEGRERDRLGASPPGLGITHSVREEIEVVQHVSGHGGGFKCEHAGCTAAPFQTQYLLNSHANVHSQIRPHYCPQPGCPRGEGGRGFKRKNEMIRHGLVHDSPGYVCPFCPDREHRYPRPDNLQRHVRVHHTEKTKDDPQLREVLSQRPEGGRGGRRRRLA
;
A
#
# COMPACT_ATOMS: atom_id res chain seq x y z
N MET A 1 18.76 -65.17 -31.58
CA MET A 1 17.41 -64.67 -31.85
C MET A 1 17.01 -63.86 -30.63
N THR A 2 17.24 -62.54 -30.70
CA THR A 2 16.18 -61.49 -30.73
C THR A 2 15.64 -61.22 -29.32
N VAL A 3 16.14 -60.17 -28.64
CA VAL A 3 15.50 -58.83 -28.36
C VAL A 3 14.33 -58.96 -27.35
N ASP A 4 14.05 -58.14 -26.34
CA ASP A 4 14.25 -56.72 -26.01
C ASP A 4 13.91 -56.52 -24.50
N GLY A 5 14.29 -55.37 -23.92
CA GLY A 5 13.37 -54.65 -23.01
C GLY A 5 13.85 -54.30 -21.60
N GLU A 6 14.76 -53.33 -21.50
CA GLU A 6 15.04 -52.61 -20.24
C GLU A 6 13.85 -51.70 -19.87
N GLY A 7 13.14 -52.04 -18.79
CA GLY A 7 12.08 -51.24 -18.17
C GLY A 7 12.61 -50.45 -16.98
N ARG A 8 12.88 -49.15 -17.19
CA ARG A 8 13.30 -48.18 -16.18
C ARG A 8 12.12 -47.78 -15.28
N GLU A 9 12.13 -48.24 -14.03
CA GLU A 9 11.20 -47.81 -12.98
C GLU A 9 11.39 -46.31 -12.69
N ARG A 10 10.31 -45.55 -12.84
CA ARG A 10 10.24 -44.11 -12.55
C ARG A 10 9.40 -43.87 -11.30
N ASP A 11 10.06 -43.20 -10.35
CA ASP A 11 9.57 -42.13 -9.49
C ASP A 11 8.19 -42.25 -8.83
N ARG A 12 8.26 -42.53 -7.52
CA ARG A 12 7.75 -41.67 -6.44
C ARG A 12 6.41 -40.97 -6.73
N LEU A 13 5.33 -41.61 -6.29
CA LEU A 13 4.05 -40.97 -6.02
C LEU A 13 4.24 -39.93 -4.90
N GLY A 14 4.63 -38.72 -5.28
CA GLY A 14 4.61 -37.53 -4.43
C GLY A 14 3.17 -37.13 -4.18
N ALA A 15 2.76 -37.21 -2.92
CA ALA A 15 1.54 -36.60 -2.43
C ALA A 15 1.59 -35.09 -2.73
N SER A 16 0.70 -34.63 -3.61
CA SER A 16 0.43 -33.22 -3.82
C SER A 16 -0.11 -32.61 -2.52
N PRO A 17 0.47 -31.52 -1.99
CA PRO A 17 -0.15 -30.80 -0.89
C PRO A 17 -1.51 -30.26 -1.36
N PRO A 18 -2.55 -30.27 -0.51
CA PRO A 18 -3.82 -29.65 -0.85
C PRO A 18 -3.56 -28.18 -1.15
N GLY A 19 -3.95 -27.76 -2.36
CA GLY A 19 -3.97 -26.36 -2.74
C GLY A 19 -4.69 -25.59 -1.63
N LEU A 20 -3.97 -24.66 -1.00
CA LEU A 20 -4.54 -23.67 -0.11
C LEU A 20 -5.61 -22.92 -0.92
N GLY A 21 -6.85 -23.38 -0.78
CA GLY A 21 -8.02 -22.66 -1.19
C GLY A 21 -7.99 -21.34 -0.45
N ILE A 22 -7.71 -20.27 -1.18
CA ILE A 22 -7.93 -18.90 -0.70
C ILE A 22 -9.44 -18.69 -0.72
N THR A 23 -10.11 -19.29 0.25
CA THR A 23 -11.42 -18.91 0.75
C THR A 23 -11.10 -18.34 2.14
N HIS A 24 -11.39 -17.09 2.48
CA HIS A 24 -12.68 -16.45 2.38
C HIS A 24 -12.52 -14.97 2.03
N SER A 25 -13.18 -14.58 0.93
CA SER A 25 -13.58 -13.21 0.69
C SER A 25 -14.65 -12.87 1.74
N VAL A 26 -14.25 -12.41 2.93
CA VAL A 26 -15.16 -11.74 3.86
C VAL A 26 -15.43 -10.34 3.28
N ARG A 27 -16.42 -10.27 2.39
CA ARG A 27 -17.11 -9.03 2.04
C ARG A 27 -18.05 -8.71 3.20
N GLU A 28 -17.50 -8.16 4.28
CA GLU A 28 -18.32 -7.34 5.17
C GLU A 28 -18.33 -5.92 4.59
N GLU A 29 -19.52 -5.51 4.17
CA GLU A 29 -19.74 -4.32 3.37
C GLU A 29 -19.42 -3.08 4.21
N ILE A 30 -18.54 -2.21 3.69
CA ILE A 30 -18.51 -0.82 4.15
C ILE A 30 -19.91 -0.30 3.86
N GLU A 31 -20.69 0.00 4.91
CA GLU A 31 -22.05 0.53 4.76
C GLU A 31 -22.00 1.72 3.80
N VAL A 32 -22.50 1.50 2.58
CA VAL A 32 -22.54 2.51 1.55
C VAL A 32 -23.56 3.52 2.04
N VAL A 33 -23.08 4.69 2.49
CA VAL A 33 -23.94 5.83 2.82
C VAL A 33 -24.72 6.17 1.56
N GLN A 34 -25.99 5.72 1.51
CA GLN A 34 -26.93 6.09 0.45
C GLN A 34 -27.20 7.58 0.58
N HIS A 35 -27.15 8.31 -0.52
CA HIS A 35 -27.35 9.76 -0.48
C HIS A 35 -28.29 10.24 -1.59
N VAL A 36 -29.13 11.20 -1.21
CA VAL A 36 -29.95 12.00 -2.10
C VAL A 36 -29.09 13.12 -2.71
N SER A 37 -28.99 13.13 -4.04
CA SER A 37 -28.40 14.24 -4.79
C SER A 37 -29.25 15.49 -4.58
N GLY A 38 -28.79 16.40 -3.74
CA GLY A 38 -29.39 17.73 -3.66
C GLY A 38 -29.12 18.47 -4.96
N HIS A 39 -30.17 18.86 -5.67
CA HIS A 39 -30.08 19.77 -6.82
C HIS A 39 -29.34 21.05 -6.36
N GLY A 40 -28.03 21.13 -6.61
CA GLY A 40 -27.17 22.26 -6.27
C GLY A 40 -26.32 22.15 -4.99
N GLY A 41 -26.30 21.02 -4.27
CA GLY A 41 -25.53 20.88 -3.03
C GLY A 41 -24.85 19.52 -2.92
N GLY A 42 -23.52 19.49 -2.79
CA GLY A 42 -22.69 18.29 -2.81
C GLY A 42 -23.03 17.18 -1.79
N PHE A 43 -22.28 16.09 -1.86
CA PHE A 43 -22.49 14.86 -1.09
C PHE A 43 -22.05 15.03 0.37
N LYS A 44 -22.95 14.88 1.34
CA LYS A 44 -22.64 15.09 2.77
C LYS A 44 -22.42 13.78 3.51
N CYS A 45 -21.61 13.81 4.55
CA CYS A 45 -21.48 12.68 5.46
C CYS A 45 -22.57 12.75 6.53
N GLU A 46 -23.30 11.65 6.73
CA GLU A 46 -24.38 11.55 7.71
C GLU A 46 -23.94 10.90 9.03
N HIS A 47 -22.65 10.59 9.18
CA HIS A 47 -22.15 10.00 10.41
C HIS A 47 -22.31 10.96 11.59
N ALA A 48 -22.82 10.46 12.72
CA ALA A 48 -23.11 11.27 13.90
C ALA A 48 -21.87 12.06 14.36
N GLY A 49 -22.01 13.38 14.48
CA GLY A 49 -20.92 14.28 14.87
C GLY A 49 -19.87 14.56 13.79
N CYS A 50 -20.05 14.07 12.55
CA CYS A 50 -19.15 14.40 11.45
C CYS A 50 -19.42 15.82 10.94
N THR A 51 -18.40 16.68 10.97
CA THR A 51 -18.46 18.08 10.51
C THR A 51 -17.77 18.29 9.15
N ALA A 52 -17.55 17.21 8.40
CA ALA A 52 -16.91 17.29 7.09
C ALA A 52 -17.75 18.13 6.11
N ALA A 53 -17.09 19.05 5.38
CA ALA A 53 -17.74 19.83 4.34
C ALA A 53 -18.31 18.91 3.22
N PRO A 54 -19.35 19.34 2.50
CA PRO A 54 -19.91 18.56 1.41
C PRO A 54 -18.86 18.22 0.35
N PHE A 55 -18.80 16.95 -0.04
CA PHE A 55 -17.91 16.45 -1.07
C PHE A 55 -18.47 16.74 -2.45
N GLN A 56 -17.58 17.03 -3.40
CA GLN A 56 -17.96 17.33 -4.80
C GLN A 56 -18.43 16.08 -5.56
N THR A 57 -18.02 14.89 -5.11
CA THR A 57 -18.38 13.62 -5.76
C THR A 57 -18.70 12.53 -4.74
N GLN A 58 -19.58 11.60 -5.11
CA GLN A 58 -19.90 10.40 -4.33
C GLN A 58 -18.65 9.57 -4.02
N TYR A 59 -17.70 9.50 -4.95
CA TYR A 59 -16.42 8.80 -4.73
C TYR A 59 -15.66 9.34 -3.50
N LEU A 60 -15.59 10.66 -3.36
CA LEU A 60 -14.89 11.30 -2.24
C LEU A 60 -15.62 11.04 -0.91
N LEU A 61 -16.96 11.06 -0.91
CA LEU A 61 -17.75 10.70 0.27
C LEU A 61 -17.55 9.23 0.67
N ASN A 62 -17.60 8.30 -0.28
CA ASN A 62 -17.35 6.87 0.00
C ASN A 62 -15.93 6.66 0.54
N SER A 63 -14.93 7.32 -0.07
CA SER A 63 -13.57 7.32 0.45
C SER A 63 -13.50 7.87 1.89
N HIS A 64 -14.25 8.93 2.19
CA HIS A 64 -14.34 9.53 3.52
C HIS A 64 -15.00 8.60 4.55
N ALA A 65 -16.00 7.80 4.18
CA ALA A 65 -16.68 6.88 5.10
C ALA A 65 -15.71 5.92 5.84
N ASN A 66 -14.56 5.60 5.23
CA ASN A 66 -13.49 4.84 5.88
C ASN A 66 -12.95 5.48 7.17
N VAL A 67 -13.09 6.81 7.35
CA VAL A 67 -12.69 7.50 8.59
C VAL A 67 -13.49 6.98 9.77
N HIS A 68 -14.78 6.71 9.56
CA HIS A 68 -15.71 6.22 10.57
C HIS A 68 -15.58 4.71 10.82
N SER A 69 -15.14 3.96 9.81
CA SER A 69 -14.90 2.53 9.97
C SER A 69 -13.66 2.26 10.82
N GLN A 70 -13.75 1.32 11.77
CA GLN A 70 -12.58 0.79 12.49
C GLN A 70 -12.02 -0.49 11.85
N ILE A 71 -12.67 -0.99 10.80
CA ILE A 71 -12.26 -2.21 10.12
C ILE A 71 -10.99 -1.94 9.31
N ARG A 72 -10.05 -2.89 9.36
CA ARG A 72 -8.74 -2.79 8.72
C ARG A 72 -8.46 -4.04 7.89
N PRO A 73 -9.14 -4.20 6.75
CA PRO A 73 -9.17 -5.48 6.02
C PRO A 73 -7.88 -5.77 5.25
N HIS A 74 -6.93 -4.84 5.23
CA HIS A 74 -5.68 -5.01 4.50
C HIS A 74 -4.52 -5.16 5.47
N TYR A 75 -3.65 -6.13 5.23
CA TYR A 75 -2.54 -6.48 6.10
C TYR A 75 -1.24 -6.55 5.33
N CYS A 76 -0.13 -6.23 6.01
CA CYS A 76 1.21 -6.33 5.43
C CYS A 76 1.61 -7.82 5.30
N PRO A 77 2.11 -8.27 4.14
CA PRO A 77 2.52 -9.66 3.97
C PRO A 77 3.89 -9.99 4.61
N GLN A 78 4.61 -9.00 5.14
CA GLN A 78 5.93 -9.21 5.71
C GLN A 78 5.85 -9.97 7.05
N PRO A 79 6.55 -11.12 7.19
CA PRO A 79 6.54 -11.90 8.42
C PRO A 79 6.98 -11.08 9.64
N GLY A 80 6.28 -11.23 10.76
CA GLY A 80 6.57 -10.49 11.99
C GLY A 80 6.28 -8.98 11.94
N CYS A 81 5.72 -8.47 10.84
CA CYS A 81 5.33 -7.07 10.78
C CYS A 81 4.14 -6.83 11.74
N PRO A 82 4.19 -5.81 12.63
CA PRO A 82 3.08 -5.50 13.55
C PRO A 82 1.81 -5.00 12.84
N ARG A 83 1.88 -4.84 11.51
CA ARG A 83 0.75 -4.48 10.63
C ARG A 83 0.38 -5.61 9.67
N GLY A 84 0.95 -6.80 9.87
CA GLY A 84 0.54 -8.03 9.21
C GLY A 84 -0.73 -8.61 9.84
N GLU A 85 -1.07 -9.82 9.41
CA GLU A 85 -2.24 -10.55 9.88
C GLU A 85 -2.18 -10.77 11.40
N GLY A 86 -3.31 -10.59 12.10
CA GLY A 86 -3.36 -10.55 13.56
C GLY A 86 -2.80 -9.26 14.19
N GLY A 87 -2.28 -8.33 13.39
CA GLY A 87 -1.76 -7.04 13.81
C GLY A 87 -2.72 -5.87 13.55
N ARG A 88 -2.15 -4.67 13.46
CA ARG A 88 -2.95 -3.43 13.32
C ARG A 88 -3.58 -3.22 11.95
N GLY A 89 -3.14 -3.88 10.89
CA GLY A 89 -3.65 -3.73 9.53
C GLY A 89 -3.78 -2.27 9.01
N PHE A 90 -4.59 -2.11 7.98
CA PHE A 90 -4.85 -0.85 7.27
C PHE A 90 -6.30 -0.73 6.84
N LYS A 91 -6.82 0.51 6.89
CA LYS A 91 -8.16 0.83 6.39
C LYS A 91 -8.23 0.79 4.86
N ARG A 92 -7.13 1.11 4.16
CA ARG A 92 -7.10 1.16 2.68
C ARG A 92 -5.94 0.38 2.07
N LYS A 93 -6.21 -0.31 0.95
CA LYS A 93 -5.20 -1.10 0.21
C LYS A 93 -3.97 -0.27 -0.19
N ASN A 94 -4.17 0.96 -0.65
CA ASN A 94 -3.08 1.84 -1.08
C ASN A 94 -2.17 2.27 0.09
N GLU A 95 -2.65 2.26 1.32
CA GLU A 95 -1.82 2.53 2.50
C GLU A 95 -0.95 1.33 2.84
N MET A 96 -1.50 0.12 2.72
CA MET A 96 -0.76 -1.14 2.87
C MET A 96 0.36 -1.25 1.83
N ILE A 97 0.07 -0.99 0.55
CA ILE A 97 1.08 -1.05 -0.52
C ILE A 97 2.21 -0.05 -0.25
N ARG A 98 1.89 1.20 0.12
CA ARG A 98 2.90 2.22 0.44
C ARG A 98 3.71 1.88 1.68
N HIS A 99 3.15 1.15 2.64
CA HIS A 99 3.90 0.66 3.80
C HIS A 99 4.96 -0.36 3.45
N GLY A 100 4.77 -1.16 2.40
CA GLY A 100 5.78 -2.12 1.94
C GLY A 100 7.16 -1.48 1.78
N LEU A 101 7.20 -0.20 1.40
CA LEU A 101 8.44 0.59 1.30
C LEU A 101 9.21 0.70 2.62
N VAL A 102 8.58 0.54 3.79
CA VAL A 102 9.31 0.49 5.07
C VAL A 102 10.23 -0.73 5.16
N HIS A 103 9.90 -1.80 4.44
CA HIS A 103 10.67 -3.04 4.40
C HIS A 103 11.64 -3.07 3.21
N ASP A 104 11.22 -2.54 2.06
CA ASP A 104 11.93 -2.72 0.80
C ASP A 104 12.72 -1.47 0.34
N SER A 105 12.45 -0.28 0.91
CA SER A 105 13.08 0.96 0.48
C SER A 105 14.42 1.17 1.16
N PRO A 106 15.52 1.42 0.42
CA PRO A 106 16.78 1.91 0.99
C PRO A 106 16.64 3.36 1.51
N GLY A 107 15.51 4.02 1.23
CA GLY A 107 15.12 5.31 1.76
C GLY A 107 15.84 6.50 1.12
N TYR A 108 15.32 7.68 1.42
CA TYR A 108 15.88 8.98 1.04
C TYR A 108 16.53 9.62 2.26
N VAL A 109 17.70 10.24 2.08
CA VAL A 109 18.45 10.88 3.17
C VAL A 109 18.39 12.39 2.99
N CYS A 110 18.10 13.14 4.06
CA CYS A 110 18.10 14.59 3.99
C CYS A 110 19.52 15.13 3.73
N PRO A 111 19.75 15.94 2.66
CA PRO A 111 21.09 16.46 2.36
C PRO A 111 21.52 17.59 3.29
N PHE A 112 20.59 18.17 4.06
CA PHE A 112 20.82 19.34 4.91
C PHE A 112 21.00 19.00 6.39
N CYS A 113 20.67 17.77 6.80
CA CYS A 113 20.95 17.31 8.15
C CYS A 113 22.45 17.02 8.32
N PRO A 114 23.06 17.38 9.46
CA PRO A 114 24.47 17.13 9.71
C PRO A 114 24.80 15.63 9.75
N ASP A 115 23.99 14.84 10.46
CA ASP A 115 24.31 13.43 10.72
C ASP A 115 23.88 12.49 9.59
N ARG A 116 22.94 12.91 8.73
CA ARG A 116 22.44 12.13 7.57
C ARG A 116 21.98 10.69 7.89
N GLU A 117 21.70 10.38 9.15
CA GLU A 117 21.36 9.02 9.60
C GLU A 117 19.90 8.64 9.27
N HIS A 118 19.02 9.65 9.22
CA HIS A 118 17.60 9.42 9.05
C HIS A 118 17.23 9.14 7.58
N ARG A 119 16.73 7.93 7.35
CA ARG A 119 16.24 7.46 6.05
C ARG A 119 14.71 7.52 6.00
N TYR A 120 14.20 8.27 5.04
CA TYR A 120 12.78 8.38 4.78
C TYR A 120 12.37 7.36 3.71
N PRO A 121 11.48 6.39 4.00
CA PRO A 121 11.10 5.38 3.01
C PRO A 121 10.41 5.94 1.75
N ARG A 122 9.94 7.19 1.81
CA ARG A 122 9.15 7.85 0.77
C ARG A 122 9.61 9.31 0.54
N PRO A 123 9.49 9.82 -0.69
CA PRO A 123 9.96 11.16 -1.04
C PRO A 123 9.15 12.28 -0.38
N ASP A 124 7.82 12.13 -0.25
CA ASP A 124 6.96 13.11 0.40
C ASP A 124 7.24 13.25 1.90
N ASN A 125 7.68 12.17 2.56
CA ASN A 125 8.11 12.22 3.95
C ASN A 125 9.37 13.09 4.10
N LEU A 126 10.37 12.90 3.21
CA LEU A 126 11.57 13.73 3.20
C LEU A 126 11.25 15.19 2.90
N GLN A 127 10.43 15.45 1.88
CA GLN A 127 10.02 16.83 1.52
C GLN A 127 9.32 17.54 2.69
N ARG A 128 8.46 16.82 3.43
CA ARG A 128 7.84 17.36 4.64
C ARG A 128 8.87 17.66 5.71
N HIS A 129 9.82 16.75 5.95
CA HIS A 129 10.90 16.99 6.92
C HIS A 129 11.70 18.25 6.57
N VAL A 130 12.12 18.41 5.32
CA VAL A 130 12.85 19.61 4.86
C VAL A 130 12.03 20.86 5.08
N ARG A 131 10.75 20.85 4.71
CA ARG A 131 9.87 22.01 4.91
C ARG A 131 9.77 22.46 6.37
N VAL A 132 9.82 21.52 7.32
CA VAL A 132 9.65 21.81 8.75
C VAL A 132 10.97 22.14 9.44
N HIS A 133 12.07 21.47 9.08
CA HIS A 133 13.36 21.59 9.76
C HIS A 133 14.41 22.42 9.02
N HIS A 134 14.21 22.69 7.73
CA HIS A 134 15.10 23.46 6.87
C HIS A 134 14.26 24.50 6.13
N THR A 135 13.70 25.45 6.87
CA THR A 135 12.70 26.41 6.39
C THR A 135 13.22 27.33 5.29
N GLU A 136 14.54 27.54 5.23
CA GLU A 136 15.23 28.27 4.17
C GLU A 136 15.33 27.50 2.85
N LYS A 137 14.99 26.19 2.85
CA LYS A 137 15.05 25.32 1.68
C LYS A 137 13.66 25.11 1.10
N THR A 138 13.57 25.25 -0.22
CA THR A 138 12.32 25.04 -0.95
C THR A 138 12.31 23.65 -1.60
N LYS A 139 11.14 23.25 -2.11
CA LYS A 139 10.98 22.02 -2.90
C LYS A 139 11.86 22.01 -4.18
N ASP A 140 12.30 23.19 -4.61
CA ASP A 140 13.05 23.40 -5.85
C ASP A 140 14.57 23.47 -5.60
N ASP A 141 15.03 23.36 -4.34
CA ASP A 141 16.46 23.34 -4.01
C ASP A 141 17.18 22.21 -4.77
N PRO A 142 18.32 22.50 -5.43
CA PRO A 142 19.00 21.55 -6.29
C PRO A 142 19.48 20.30 -5.54
N GLN A 143 19.93 20.43 -4.29
CA GLN A 143 20.39 19.29 -3.49
C GLN A 143 19.22 18.38 -3.11
N LEU A 144 18.06 18.97 -2.77
CA LEU A 144 16.86 18.20 -2.50
C LEU A 144 16.35 17.49 -3.77
N ARG A 145 16.33 18.18 -4.91
CA ARG A 145 15.92 17.60 -6.19
C ARG A 145 16.80 16.43 -6.60
N GLU A 146 18.11 16.53 -6.36
CA GLU A 146 19.06 15.45 -6.63
C GLU A 146 18.78 14.22 -5.77
N VAL A 147 18.61 14.38 -4.46
CA VAL A 147 18.25 13.24 -3.59
C VAL A 147 16.92 12.60 -4.01
N LEU A 148 15.93 13.41 -4.42
CA LEU A 148 14.63 12.90 -4.84
C LEU A 148 14.64 12.26 -6.23
N SER A 149 15.59 12.62 -7.09
CA SER A 149 15.76 12.03 -8.43
C SER A 149 16.35 10.62 -8.35
N GLN A 150 17.15 10.35 -7.31
CA GLN A 150 17.72 9.04 -7.04
C GLN A 150 16.60 8.02 -6.86
N ARG A 151 16.47 7.13 -7.83
CA ARG A 151 15.60 5.97 -7.72
C ARG A 151 16.29 4.99 -6.78
N PRO A 152 15.69 4.63 -5.64
CA PRO A 152 16.28 3.64 -4.77
C PRO A 152 16.49 2.32 -5.55
N GLU A 153 17.75 1.92 -5.73
CA GLU A 153 18.09 0.65 -6.37
C GLU A 153 17.54 -0.51 -5.53
N GLY A 154 16.68 -1.36 -6.11
CA GLY A 154 16.18 -2.57 -5.43
C GLY A 154 14.69 -2.88 -5.55
N GLY A 155 13.86 -1.97 -6.06
CA GLY A 155 12.43 -2.25 -6.21
C GLY A 155 12.13 -3.18 -7.40
N ARG A 156 11.97 -4.50 -7.16
CA ARG A 156 11.26 -5.43 -8.06
C ARG A 156 9.76 -5.07 -8.12
N GLY A 157 9.45 -3.89 -8.64
CA GLY A 157 8.11 -3.43 -8.97
C GLY A 157 7.94 -3.36 -10.47
N GLY A 158 8.02 -4.52 -11.13
CA GLY A 158 7.67 -4.63 -12.54
C GLY A 158 6.29 -4.04 -12.76
N ARG A 159 6.22 -3.02 -13.62
CA ARG A 159 5.00 -2.50 -14.21
C ARG A 159 4.24 -3.71 -14.76
N ARG A 160 3.19 -4.18 -14.07
CA ARG A 160 2.28 -5.19 -14.63
C ARG A 160 1.67 -4.54 -15.87
N ARG A 161 2.26 -4.80 -17.04
CA ARG A 161 1.64 -4.49 -18.33
C ARG A 161 0.31 -5.22 -18.27
N ARG A 162 -0.80 -4.48 -18.39
CA ARG A 162 -2.07 -5.10 -18.73
C ARG A 162 -1.82 -5.77 -20.08
N LEU A 163 -1.85 -7.10 -20.10
CA LEU A 163 -2.02 -7.83 -21.35
C LEU A 163 -3.40 -7.43 -21.88
N ALA A 164 -3.42 -7.15 -23.18
CA ALA A 164 -4.56 -6.63 -23.93
C ALA A 164 -5.77 -7.58 -23.87
#